data_AF-I4HC11-F1
#
_entry.id   AF-I4HC11-F1
#
_cell.length_a   1.000
_cell.length_b   1.000
_cell.length_c   1.000
_cell.angle_alpha   90.00
_cell.angle_beta   90.00
_cell.angle_gamma   90.00
#
_symmetry.space_group_name_H-M   'P 1'
#
loop_
_entity.id
_entity.type
_entity.pdbx_description
1 polymer ?
#
loop_
_entity_poly.entity_id
_entity_poly.type
_entity_poly.pdbx_seq_one_letter_code
_entity_poly.pdbx_strand_id
1 'polypeptide(L)' 'MTRRSEQIANFSFSGRLVPEFETEQIREVIEGSYRIIYYIKPEQIDVIAVLHADRNIENPQD' A
#
# COMPACT_ATOMS: atom_id res chain seq x y z
N MET A 1 -14.58 -6.99 8.73
CA MET A 1 -13.26 -6.81 8.08
C MET A 1 -13.50 -6.26 6.68
N THR A 2 -12.58 -5.46 6.13
CA THR A 2 -12.72 -4.97 4.73
C THR A 2 -12.12 -5.99 3.77
N ARG A 3 -12.60 -6.02 2.52
CA ARG A 3 -12.10 -6.97 1.50
C ARG A 3 -10.58 -6.86 1.31
N ARG A 4 -10.01 -5.65 1.40
CA ARG A 4 -8.55 -5.46 1.30
C ARG A 4 -7.79 -5.90 2.52
N SER A 5 -8.33 -5.72 3.73
CA SER A 5 -7.67 -6.26 4.92
C SER A 5 -7.52 -7.79 4.85
N GLU A 6 -8.54 -8.48 4.35
CA GLU A 6 -8.51 -9.94 4.17
C GLU A 6 -7.54 -10.35 3.05
N GLN A 7 -7.55 -9.64 1.92
CA GLN A 7 -6.61 -9.89 0.84
C GLN A 7 -5.16 -9.70 1.29
N ILE A 8 -4.85 -8.60 1.96
CA ILE A 8 -3.49 -8.27 2.41
C ILE A 8 -3.01 -9.31 3.43
N ALA A 9 -3.88 -9.74 4.34
CA ALA A 9 -3.55 -10.76 5.33
C ALA A 9 -3.23 -12.13 4.70
N ASN A 10 -3.96 -12.53 3.66
CA ASN A 10 -3.78 -13.85 3.01
C ASN A 10 -2.74 -13.83 1.88
N PHE A 11 -2.59 -12.70 1.19
CA PHE A 11 -1.79 -12.55 -0.02
C PHE A 11 -1.05 -11.20 -0.01
N SER A 12 -0.15 -11.03 0.96
CA SER A 12 0.56 -9.76 1.20
C SER A 12 1.29 -9.22 -0.03
N PHE A 13 1.81 -10.08 -0.92
CA PHE A 13 2.49 -9.67 -2.16
C PHE A 13 1.56 -9.42 -3.36
N SER A 14 0.24 -9.54 -3.21
CA SER A 14 -0.73 -9.32 -4.30
C SER A 14 -0.96 -7.84 -4.65
N GLY A 15 -0.49 -6.92 -3.80
CA GLY A 15 -0.46 -5.49 -4.10
C GLY A 15 0.56 -5.14 -5.19
N ARG A 16 0.36 -3.99 -5.84
CA ARG A 16 1.33 -3.46 -6.82
C ARG A 16 2.57 -2.98 -6.08
N LEU A 17 3.72 -3.09 -6.73
CA LEU A 17 4.94 -2.40 -6.26
C LEU A 17 4.71 -0.90 -6.29
N VAL A 18 5.25 -0.20 -5.29
CA VAL A 18 5.27 1.26 -5.29
C VAL A 18 6.62 1.68 -5.89
N PRO A 19 6.66 2.13 -7.16
CA PRO A 19 7.90 2.30 -7.92
C PRO A 19 8.85 3.34 -7.34
N GLU A 20 8.35 4.25 -6.52
CA GLU A 20 9.13 5.26 -5.80
C GLU A 20 10.04 4.65 -4.71
N PHE A 21 9.85 3.37 -4.35
CA PHE A 21 10.67 2.68 -3.36
C PHE A 21 11.45 1.52 -4.00
N GLU A 22 12.73 1.39 -3.65
CA GLU A 22 13.63 0.33 -4.13
C GLU A 22 13.46 -0.99 -3.34
N THR A 23 12.22 -1.34 -2.97
CA THR A 23 11.93 -2.53 -2.16
C THR A 23 10.60 -3.17 -2.55
N GLU A 24 10.60 -4.51 -2.63
CA GLU A 24 9.40 -5.29 -2.90
C GLU A 24 8.46 -5.42 -1.69
N GLN A 25 8.89 -4.97 -0.51
CA GLN A 25 8.13 -5.04 0.73
C GLN A 25 7.15 -3.87 0.86
N ILE A 26 7.31 -2.78 0.11
CA ILE A 26 6.33 -1.69 0.04
C ILE A 26 5.39 -1.96 -1.13
N ARG A 27 4.11 -2.09 -0.80
CA ARG A 27 3.06 -2.47 -1.74
C ARG A 27 1.86 -1.55 -1.60
N GLU A 28 1.07 -1.49 -2.65
CA GLU A 28 -0.20 -0.77 -2.64
C GLU A 28 -1.38 -1.59 -3.18
N VAL A 29 -2.56 -1.28 -2.67
CA VAL A 29 -3.84 -1.73 -3.24
C VAL A 29 -4.80 -0.55 -3.35
N ILE A 30 -5.68 -0.60 -4.35
CA ILE A 30 -6.76 0.39 -4.52
C ILE A 30 -8.05 -0.16 -3.91
N GLU A 31 -8.68 0.65 -3.05
CA GLU A 31 -10.01 0.42 -2.50
C GLU A 31 -10.89 1.64 -2.74
N GLY A 32 -11.80 1.54 -3.70
CA GLY A 32 -12.56 2.69 -4.18
C GLY A 32 -11.63 3.81 -4.66
N SER A 33 -11.86 5.03 -4.19
CA SER A 33 -11.05 6.21 -4.52
C SER A 33 -9.78 6.36 -3.68
N TYR A 34 -9.38 5.34 -2.92
CA TYR A 34 -8.21 5.40 -2.04
C TYR A 34 -7.15 4.36 -2.43
N ARG A 35 -5.87 4.73 -2.30
CA ARG A 35 -4.74 3.81 -2.30
C ARG A 35 -4.30 3.57 -0.85
N ILE A 36 -4.17 2.29 -0.50
CA ILE A 36 -3.61 1.84 0.78
C ILE A 36 -2.19 1.40 0.51
N ILE A 37 -1.22 2.08 1.11
CA ILE A 37 0.20 1.74 1.05
C ILE A 37 0.57 1.01 2.33
N TYR A 38 1.18 -0.16 2.20
CA TYR A 38 1.57 -0.99 3.33
C TYR A 38 2.97 -1.58 3.17
N TYR A 39 3.59 -1.91 4.29
CA TYR A 39 4.90 -2.53 4.39
C TYR A 39 4.75 -3.96 4.93
N ILE A 40 5.42 -4.91 4.25
CA ILE A 40 5.44 -6.32 4.64
C ILE A 40 6.63 -6.56 5.58
N LYS A 41 6.35 -6.93 6.83
CA LYS A 41 7.33 -7.44 7.80
C LYS A 41 7.19 -8.96 7.96
N PRO A 42 8.18 -9.64 8.55
CA PRO A 42 8.11 -11.09 8.76
C PRO A 42 6.88 -11.56 9.54
N GLU A 43 6.41 -10.79 10.52
CA GLU A 43 5.33 -11.18 11.44
C GLU A 43 4.10 -10.26 11.40
N GLN A 44 4.16 -9.16 10.64
CA GLN A 44 3.06 -8.19 10.60
C GLN A 44 3.01 -7.43 9.27
N ILE A 45 1.90 -6.74 9.05
CA ILE A 45 1.75 -5.76 7.97
C ILE A 45 1.52 -4.40 8.61
N ASP A 46 2.32 -3.42 8.23
CA ASP A 46 2.14 -2.03 8.65
C ASP A 46 1.45 -1.26 7.54
N VAL A 47 0.30 -0.63 7.83
CA VAL A 47 -0.28 0.35 6.91
C VAL A 47 0.46 1.67 7.10
N ILE A 48 1.19 2.10 6.07
CA ILE A 48 2.02 3.30 6.10
C ILE A 48 1.16 4.54 5.83
N ALA A 49 0.26 4.44 4.85
CA ALA A 49 -0.59 5.56 4.44
C ALA A 49 -1.89 5.09 3.78
N VAL A 50 -2.93 5.92 3.89
CA VAL A 50 -4.17 5.83 3.10
C VAL A 50 -4.37 7.18 2.44
N LEU A 51 -4.35 7.19 1.12
CA LEU A 51 -4.32 8.41 0.31
C LEU A 51 -5.44 8.37 -0.71
N HIS A 52 -6.00 9.53 -1.07
CA HIS A 52 -6.92 9.60 -2.21
C HIS A 52 -6.15 9.27 -3.49
N ALA A 53 -6.60 8.30 -4.28
CA ALA A 53 -5.88 7.79 -5.44
C ALA A 53 -5.62 8.88 -6.50
N ASP A 54 -6.54 9.84 -6.64
CA ASP A 54 -6.41 10.96 -7.58
C ASP A 54 -5.56 12.13 -7.04
N ARG A 55 -5.15 12.09 -5.77
CA ARG A 55 -4.24 13.08 -5.18
C ARG A 55 -2.86 12.43 -5.08
N ASN A 56 -1.97 12.79 -5.99
CA ASN A 56 -0.57 12.41 -5.84
C ASN A 56 -0.03 12.98 -4.53
N ILE A 57 0.85 12.21 -3.89
CA ILE A 57 1.70 12.72 -2.82
C ILE A 57 2.53 13.80 -3.49
N GLU A 58 2.34 15.07 -3.12
CA GLU A 58 3.28 16.12 -3.53
C GLU A 58 4.65 15.69 -3.03
N ASN A 59 5.59 15.53 -3.94
CA ASN A 59 6.95 15.17 -3.58
C ASN A 59 7.51 16.33 -2.75
N PRO A 60 7.97 16.14 -1.50
CA PRO A 60 8.52 17.22 -0.67
C PRO A 60 9.81 17.84 -1.23
N GLN A 61 10.20 17.48 -2.45
CA GLN A 61 11.35 17.98 -3.20
C GLN A 61 10.95 18.83 -4.41
N ASP A 62 9.65 19.05 -4.65
CA ASP A 62 9.15 20.06 -5.59
C ASP A 62 8.97 21.43 -4.90
#